data_AF-A0A514XEQ7-F1
#
_entry.id   AF-A0A514XEQ7-F1
#
_cell.length_a   1.000
_cell.length_b   1.000
_cell.length_c   1.000
_cell.angle_alpha   90.00
_cell.angle_beta   90.00
_cell.angle_gamma   90.00
#
_symmetry.space_group_name_H-M   'P 1'
#
loop_
_entity.id
_entity.type
_entity.pdbx_description
1 polymer ?
#
loop_
_entity_poly.entity_id
_entity_poly.type
_entity_poly.pdbx_seq_one_letter_code
_entity_poly.pdbx_strand_id
1 'polypeptide(L)'
;MKKMILMLTMSLVTASFAQAAYKDANAKRVCDSLSNSSASVECNKAIDGESISLGVTKICSQLSFGSYVADCYKAGAGSDYSDAVLNYCGNKADEYDRVTCLKMAAGNAPRLPKPAPVCKETVVVKIQETVSLQALQGLETRTSNIYESLRSGRTDKALDQVVDLFKRINELQEQVKELRK
;
A
#
# COMPACT_ATOMS: atom_id res chain seq x y z
N MET A 1 1.79 -1.05 38.34
CA MET A 1 1.21 -1.98 37.34
C MET A 1 0.84 -1.33 35.99
N LYS A 2 1.20 -0.07 35.70
CA LYS A 2 0.92 0.59 34.40
C LYS A 2 2.08 0.55 33.39
N LYS A 3 3.26 0.07 33.77
CA LYS A 3 4.47 0.07 32.91
C LYS A 3 4.70 -1.23 32.13
N MET A 4 4.01 -2.32 32.49
CA MET A 4 4.27 -3.65 31.91
C MET A 4 3.42 -3.93 30.66
N ILE A 5 2.32 -3.22 30.47
CA ILE A 5 1.44 -3.34 29.29
C ILE A 5 2.02 -2.58 28.08
N LEU A 6 2.85 -1.56 28.30
CA LEU A 6 3.44 -0.75 27.23
C LEU A 6 4.59 -1.46 26.48
N MET A 7 5.20 -2.48 27.07
CA MET A 7 6.31 -3.23 26.45
C MET A 7 5.85 -4.43 25.63
N LEU A 8 4.66 -4.99 25.92
CA LEU A 8 4.11 -6.11 25.16
C LEU A 8 3.49 -5.68 23.82
N THR A 9 3.07 -4.42 23.68
CA THR A 9 2.55 -3.90 22.39
C THR A 9 3.66 -3.51 21.42
N MET A 10 4.90 -3.24 21.86
CA MET A 10 6.01 -3.01 20.92
C MET A 10 6.61 -4.30 20.34
N SER A 11 6.49 -5.44 21.03
CA SER A 11 7.07 -6.71 20.56
C SER A 11 6.18 -7.48 19.56
N LEU A 12 4.85 -7.27 19.60
CA LEU A 12 3.93 -7.84 18.59
C LEU A 12 3.81 -6.97 17.33
N VAL A 13 4.12 -5.68 17.46
CA VAL A 13 4.21 -4.75 16.34
C VAL A 13 5.48 -5.08 15.55
N THR A 14 6.65 -5.22 16.18
CA THR A 14 7.92 -5.45 15.45
C THR A 14 8.02 -6.76 14.66
N ALA A 15 7.26 -7.80 14.96
CA ALA A 15 7.21 -9.02 14.13
C ALA A 15 6.37 -8.87 12.84
N SER A 16 5.59 -7.79 12.71
CA SER A 16 4.66 -7.60 11.59
C SER A 16 5.08 -6.53 10.58
N PHE A 17 6.22 -5.84 10.78
CA PHE A 17 6.71 -4.80 9.85
C PHE A 17 7.90 -5.23 8.99
N ALA A 18 8.36 -6.48 9.09
CA ALA A 18 9.39 -7.03 8.19
C ALA A 18 8.82 -7.48 6.83
N GLN A 19 7.50 -7.38 6.63
CA GLN A 19 6.80 -7.81 5.41
C GLN A 19 5.84 -6.72 4.92
N ALA A 20 6.35 -5.48 4.82
CA ALA A 20 5.61 -4.41 4.17
C ALA A 20 5.48 -4.71 2.66
N ALA A 21 4.32 -5.26 2.31
CA ALA A 21 3.60 -5.10 1.03
C ALA A 21 4.26 -5.62 -0.25
N TYR A 22 4.32 -6.96 -0.41
CA TYR A 22 4.65 -7.61 -1.68
C TYR A 22 3.47 -7.72 -2.65
N LYS A 23 2.65 -6.66 -2.75
CA LYS A 23 1.67 -6.41 -3.82
C LYS A 23 1.19 -4.97 -3.65
N ASP A 24 1.96 -4.03 -4.20
CA ASP A 24 1.66 -2.62 -4.01
C ASP A 24 0.48 -2.20 -4.89
N ALA A 25 -0.69 -2.00 -4.27
CA ALA A 25 -1.87 -1.42 -4.92
C ALA A 25 -1.58 -0.04 -5.55
N ASN A 26 -0.50 0.64 -5.14
CA ASN A 26 -0.08 1.92 -5.71
C ASN A 26 0.54 1.75 -7.11
N ALA A 27 1.36 0.72 -7.35
CA ALA A 27 1.91 0.45 -8.68
C ALA A 27 0.79 0.16 -9.68
N LYS A 28 -0.19 -0.65 -9.26
CA LYS A 28 -1.40 -0.91 -10.03
C LYS A 28 -2.21 0.37 -10.29
N ARG A 29 -2.43 1.21 -9.28
CA ARG A 29 -3.13 2.49 -9.44
C ARG A 29 -2.42 3.41 -10.45
N VAL A 30 -1.09 3.48 -10.41
CA VAL A 30 -0.30 4.26 -11.39
C VAL A 30 -0.51 3.70 -12.79
N CYS A 31 -0.36 2.38 -13.00
CA CYS A 31 -0.58 1.76 -14.31
C CYS A 31 -2.02 1.95 -14.84
N ASP A 32 -3.03 1.84 -13.97
CA ASP A 32 -4.44 2.02 -14.34
C ASP A 32 -4.78 3.49 -14.65
N SER A 33 -4.02 4.46 -14.10
CA SER A 33 -4.21 5.89 -14.34
C SER A 33 -3.57 6.41 -15.63
N LEU A 34 -2.82 5.58 -16.35
CA LEU A 34 -2.21 5.96 -17.62
C LEU A 34 -3.28 6.16 -18.69
N SER A 35 -3.38 7.38 -19.22
CA SER A 35 -4.38 7.81 -20.21
C SER A 35 -4.28 7.11 -21.58
N ASN A 36 -3.16 6.42 -21.87
CA ASN A 36 -2.99 5.61 -23.07
C ASN A 36 -3.19 4.12 -22.73
N SER A 37 -4.19 3.49 -23.36
CA SER A 37 -4.53 2.08 -23.13
C SER A 37 -3.35 1.13 -23.38
N SER A 38 -2.50 1.40 -24.38
CA SER A 38 -1.34 0.55 -24.68
C SER A 38 -0.29 0.60 -23.56
N ALA A 39 0.07 1.80 -23.11
CA ALA A 39 1.03 1.97 -22.01
C ALA A 39 0.47 1.42 -20.69
N SER A 40 -0.82 1.60 -20.43
CA SER A 40 -1.50 1.02 -19.26
C SER A 40 -1.46 -0.51 -19.27
N VAL A 41 -1.73 -1.14 -20.42
CA VAL A 41 -1.68 -2.60 -20.58
C VAL A 41 -0.25 -3.11 -20.38
N GLU A 42 0.74 -2.48 -20.99
CA GLU A 42 2.14 -2.88 -20.82
C GLU A 42 2.62 -2.71 -19.38
N CYS A 43 2.23 -1.62 -18.72
CA CYS A 43 2.55 -1.34 -17.32
C CYS A 43 1.92 -2.41 -16.41
N ASN A 44 0.63 -2.68 -16.57
CA ASN A 44 -0.07 -3.71 -15.81
C ASN A 44 0.54 -5.10 -16.01
N LYS A 45 0.94 -5.43 -17.25
CA LYS A 45 1.62 -6.70 -17.55
C LYS A 45 3.00 -6.79 -16.88
N ALA A 46 3.72 -5.68 -16.78
CA ALA A 46 5.05 -5.66 -16.15
C ALA A 46 5.00 -5.93 -14.64
N ILE A 47 3.94 -5.50 -13.97
CA ILE A 47 3.78 -5.64 -12.51
C ILE A 47 2.97 -6.88 -12.10
N ASP A 48 2.33 -7.57 -13.05
CA ASP A 48 1.44 -8.69 -12.74
C ASP A 48 2.22 -9.87 -12.13
N GLY A 49 1.78 -10.31 -10.95
CA GLY A 49 2.44 -11.39 -10.22
C GLY A 49 3.85 -11.07 -9.72
N GLU A 50 4.30 -9.81 -9.81
CA GLU A 50 5.61 -9.37 -9.37
C GLU A 50 5.53 -8.55 -8.07
N SER A 51 6.62 -8.58 -7.32
CA SER A 51 6.82 -7.76 -6.13
C SER A 51 7.48 -6.45 -6.54
N ILE A 52 6.95 -5.31 -6.08
CA ILE A 52 7.45 -3.99 -6.45
C ILE A 52 7.91 -3.27 -5.19
N SER A 53 9.14 -2.75 -5.16
CA SER A 53 9.62 -1.95 -4.04
C SER A 53 9.07 -0.52 -4.08
N LEU A 54 8.90 0.10 -2.91
CA LEU A 54 8.41 1.48 -2.81
C LEU A 54 9.30 2.49 -3.55
N GLY A 55 10.61 2.26 -3.55
CA GLY A 55 11.56 3.12 -4.27
C GLY A 55 11.36 3.06 -5.78
N VAL A 56 11.09 1.87 -6.33
CA VAL A 56 10.72 1.71 -7.74
C VAL A 56 9.41 2.44 -8.03
N THR A 57 8.37 2.23 -7.22
CA THR A 57 7.08 2.94 -7.37
C THR A 57 7.28 4.46 -7.39
N LYS A 58 8.09 5.00 -6.47
CA LYS A 58 8.38 6.44 -6.39
C LYS A 58 9.05 6.99 -7.66
N ILE A 59 10.07 6.30 -8.19
CA ILE A 59 10.76 6.75 -9.40
C ILE A 59 9.80 6.66 -10.60
N CYS A 60 9.13 5.53 -10.77
CA CYS A 60 8.27 5.28 -11.93
C CYS A 60 7.01 6.17 -11.94
N SER A 61 6.45 6.53 -10.78
CA SER A 61 5.28 7.42 -10.69
C SER A 61 5.60 8.90 -10.98
N GLN A 62 6.88 9.28 -11.00
CA GLN A 62 7.32 10.65 -11.27
C GLN A 62 7.60 10.93 -12.76
N LEU A 63 7.46 9.92 -13.62
CA LEU A 63 7.71 10.04 -15.05
C LEU A 63 6.46 10.61 -15.76
N SER A 64 6.68 11.52 -16.69
CA SER A 64 5.63 12.27 -17.37
C SER A 64 5.00 11.48 -18.52
N PHE A 65 5.78 10.59 -19.16
CA PHE A 65 5.32 9.81 -20.30
C PHE A 65 4.94 8.38 -19.89
N GLY A 66 3.72 7.96 -20.23
CA GLY A 66 3.23 6.61 -19.89
C GLY A 66 4.10 5.46 -20.42
N SER A 67 4.75 5.64 -21.58
CA SER A 67 5.72 4.65 -22.10
C SER A 67 6.93 4.50 -21.19
N TYR A 68 7.45 5.59 -20.63
CA TYR A 68 8.53 5.56 -19.65
C TYR A 68 8.09 4.99 -18.31
N VAL A 69 6.85 5.24 -17.88
CA VAL A 69 6.26 4.59 -16.70
C VAL A 69 6.25 3.08 -16.88
N ALA A 70 5.73 2.58 -18.01
CA ALA A 70 5.68 1.15 -18.30
C ALA A 70 7.09 0.53 -18.35
N ASP A 71 8.02 1.17 -19.04
CA ASP A 71 9.41 0.71 -19.13
C ASP A 71 10.17 0.75 -17.80
N CYS A 72 9.87 1.73 -16.96
CA CYS A 72 10.39 1.81 -15.60
C CYS A 72 9.92 0.64 -14.76
N TYR A 73 8.61 0.32 -14.78
CA TYR A 73 8.09 -0.85 -14.07
C TYR A 73 8.59 -2.17 -14.64
N LYS A 74 8.82 -2.29 -15.96
CA LYS A 74 9.47 -3.48 -16.55
C LYS A 74 10.88 -3.70 -15.99
N ALA A 75 11.65 -2.65 -15.78
CA ALA A 75 12.97 -2.74 -15.13
C ALA A 75 12.86 -2.97 -13.62
N GLY A 76 11.86 -2.35 -13.01
CA GLY A 76 11.63 -2.31 -11.57
C GLY A 76 11.08 -3.59 -10.96
N ALA A 77 10.23 -4.29 -11.71
CA ALA A 77 9.41 -5.36 -11.19
C ALA A 77 10.21 -6.60 -10.79
N GLY A 78 10.00 -7.05 -9.55
CA GLY A 78 10.68 -8.20 -8.99
C GLY A 78 12.14 -7.95 -8.63
N SER A 79 12.64 -6.71 -8.68
CA SER A 79 14.03 -6.36 -8.43
C SER A 79 14.20 -5.64 -7.09
N ASP A 80 15.16 -6.10 -6.29
CA ASP A 80 15.53 -5.55 -4.98
C ASP A 80 16.70 -4.58 -5.10
N TYR A 81 16.41 -3.36 -5.53
CA TYR A 81 17.43 -2.32 -5.61
C TYR A 81 17.78 -1.78 -4.24
N SER A 82 19.07 -1.64 -3.96
CA SER A 82 19.52 -0.87 -2.81
C SER A 82 19.07 0.59 -2.91
N ASP A 83 18.86 1.24 -1.75
CA ASP A 83 18.52 2.65 -1.68
C ASP A 83 19.55 3.55 -2.38
N ALA A 84 20.83 3.17 -2.37
CA ALA A 84 21.88 3.90 -3.08
C ALA A 84 21.64 3.91 -4.60
N VAL A 85 21.26 2.78 -5.17
CA VAL A 85 20.94 2.67 -6.61
C VAL A 85 19.67 3.44 -6.93
N LEU A 86 18.62 3.31 -6.12
CA LEU A 86 17.36 4.03 -6.31
C LEU A 86 17.55 5.55 -6.23
N ASN A 87 18.32 6.04 -5.27
CA ASN A 87 18.64 7.46 -5.16
C ASN A 87 19.50 7.94 -6.33
N TYR A 88 20.52 7.16 -6.74
CA TYR A 88 21.37 7.52 -7.87
C TYR A 88 20.58 7.59 -9.18
N CYS A 89 19.73 6.61 -9.46
CA CYS A 89 18.89 6.60 -10.66
C CYS A 89 17.78 7.64 -10.59
N GLY A 90 17.14 7.85 -9.43
CA GLY A 90 16.08 8.84 -9.25
C GLY A 90 16.56 10.29 -9.40
N ASN A 91 17.83 10.57 -9.09
CA ASN A 91 18.43 11.90 -9.19
C ASN A 91 18.90 12.28 -10.60
N LYS A 92 18.73 11.41 -11.61
CA LYS A 92 19.03 11.79 -13.00
C LYS A 92 18.11 12.92 -13.46
N ALA A 93 18.64 13.88 -14.22
CA ALA A 93 17.88 15.03 -14.69
C ALA A 93 16.80 14.58 -15.68
N ASP A 94 17.19 13.74 -16.65
CA ASP A 94 16.32 13.25 -17.72
C ASP A 94 15.58 11.97 -17.31
N GLU A 95 14.28 11.92 -17.64
CA GLU A 95 13.44 10.74 -17.40
C GLU A 95 13.98 9.49 -18.11
N TYR A 96 14.49 9.67 -19.33
CA TYR A 96 15.14 8.60 -20.09
C TYR A 96 16.34 8.02 -19.34
N ASP A 97 17.16 8.88 -18.72
CA ASP A 97 18.33 8.46 -17.94
C ASP A 97 17.93 7.76 -16.65
N ARG A 98 16.84 8.18 -15.99
CA ARG A 98 16.30 7.49 -14.81
C ARG A 98 15.93 6.04 -15.17
N VAL A 99 15.19 5.86 -16.27
CA VAL A 99 14.75 4.54 -16.75
C VAL A 99 15.94 3.70 -17.19
N THR A 100 16.86 4.27 -17.96
CA THR A 100 18.05 3.57 -18.46
C THR A 100 18.98 3.15 -17.32
N CYS A 101 19.15 4.00 -16.30
CA CYS A 101 19.88 3.68 -15.09
C CYS A 101 19.29 2.46 -14.37
N LEU A 102 17.97 2.43 -14.16
CA LEU A 102 17.29 1.27 -13.57
C LEU A 102 17.44 0.02 -14.44
N LYS A 103 17.29 0.11 -15.76
CA LYS A 103 17.49 -1.01 -16.70
C LYS A 103 18.90 -1.61 -16.58
N MET A 104 19.93 -0.77 -16.50
CA MET A 104 21.31 -1.24 -16.32
C MET A 104 21.54 -1.86 -14.95
N ALA A 105 20.93 -1.31 -13.90
CA ALA A 105 21.03 -1.85 -12.55
C ALA A 105 20.26 -3.18 -12.39
N ALA A 106 19.18 -3.39 -13.16
CA ALA A 106 18.32 -4.58 -13.06
C ALA A 106 19.09 -5.89 -13.23
N GLY A 107 20.10 -5.91 -14.10
CA GLY A 107 20.94 -7.11 -14.32
C GLY A 107 21.75 -7.54 -13.10
N ASN A 108 21.95 -6.64 -12.14
CA ASN A 108 22.75 -6.88 -10.93
C ASN A 108 21.91 -6.87 -9.65
N ALA A 109 20.61 -6.58 -9.74
CA ALA A 109 19.74 -6.52 -8.56
C ALA A 109 19.31 -7.93 -8.14
N PRO A 110 19.37 -8.27 -6.84
CA PRO A 110 18.71 -9.46 -6.32
C PRO A 110 17.22 -9.46 -6.65
N ARG A 111 16.61 -10.64 -6.72
CA ARG A 111 15.16 -10.76 -6.97
C ARG A 111 14.38 -10.68 -5.67
N LEU A 112 13.32 -9.88 -5.68
CA LEU A 112 12.34 -9.88 -4.60
C LEU A 112 11.58 -11.21 -4.60
N PRO A 113 11.19 -11.74 -3.43
CA PRO A 113 10.32 -12.90 -3.37
C PRO A 113 9.01 -12.58 -4.09
N LYS A 114 8.52 -13.51 -4.90
CA LYS A 114 7.23 -13.34 -5.57
C LYS A 114 6.10 -13.22 -4.53
N PRO A 115 5.04 -12.45 -4.83
CA PRO A 115 3.84 -12.42 -3.99
C PRO A 115 3.35 -13.86 -3.82
N ALA A 116 3.17 -14.30 -2.57
CA ALA A 116 2.56 -15.60 -2.33
C ALA A 116 1.21 -15.69 -3.08
N PRO A 117 0.90 -16.80 -3.76
CA PRO A 117 -0.41 -16.98 -4.34
C PRO A 117 -1.42 -16.87 -3.21
N VAL A 118 -2.24 -15.83 -3.25
CA VAL A 118 -3.36 -15.70 -2.31
C VAL A 118 -4.27 -16.88 -2.62
N CYS A 119 -4.34 -17.86 -1.71
CA CYS A 119 -5.40 -18.86 -1.73
C CYS A 119 -6.73 -18.09 -1.66
N LYS A 120 -7.34 -17.86 -2.82
CA LYS A 120 -8.47 -16.95 -3.01
C LYS A 120 -9.81 -17.51 -2.52
N GLU A 121 -9.86 -18.67 -1.88
CA GLU A 121 -11.12 -19.43 -1.80
C GLU A 121 -11.82 -19.51 -0.45
N THR A 122 -11.41 -18.80 0.61
CA THR A 122 -12.22 -18.88 1.85
C THR A 122 -12.23 -17.65 2.75
N VAL A 123 -11.16 -16.85 2.78
CA VAL A 123 -11.05 -15.77 3.77
C VAL A 123 -11.47 -14.40 3.22
N VAL A 124 -11.17 -14.09 1.95
CA VAL A 124 -11.52 -12.78 1.35
C VAL A 124 -13.02 -12.66 1.08
N VAL A 125 -13.66 -13.72 0.59
CA VAL A 125 -15.12 -13.72 0.37
C VAL A 125 -15.87 -13.61 1.70
N LYS A 126 -15.47 -14.35 2.73
CA LYS A 126 -16.10 -14.23 4.07
C LYS A 126 -15.89 -12.86 4.70
N ILE A 127 -14.71 -12.24 4.59
CA ILE A 127 -14.51 -10.89 5.16
C ILE A 127 -15.32 -9.84 4.40
N GLN A 128 -15.43 -9.96 3.07
CA GLN A 128 -16.18 -9.02 2.23
C GLN A 128 -17.71 -9.19 2.36
N GLU A 129 -18.17 -10.40 2.69
CA GLU A 129 -19.58 -10.67 3.04
C GLU A 129 -19.93 -10.29 4.49
N THR A 130 -18.99 -10.42 5.43
CA THR A 130 -19.27 -10.16 6.87
C THR A 130 -19.01 -8.71 7.27
N VAL A 131 -17.98 -8.07 6.71
CA VAL A 131 -17.75 -6.62 6.85
C VAL A 131 -18.31 -5.96 5.61
N SER A 132 -19.60 -5.65 5.64
CA SER A 132 -20.26 -4.98 4.52
C SER A 132 -19.51 -3.70 4.14
N LEU A 133 -19.40 -3.39 2.86
CA LEU A 133 -18.87 -2.10 2.36
C LEU A 133 -19.53 -0.90 3.07
N GLN A 134 -20.79 -1.06 3.49
CA GLN A 134 -21.52 -0.08 4.31
C GLN A 134 -20.88 0.16 5.69
N ALA A 135 -20.35 -0.88 6.35
CA ALA A 135 -19.68 -0.75 7.64
C ALA A 135 -18.37 0.06 7.52
N LEU A 136 -17.65 -0.10 6.40
CA LEU A 136 -16.43 0.66 6.11
C LEU A 136 -16.73 2.11 5.68
N GLN A 137 -17.74 2.32 4.83
CA GLN A 137 -18.20 3.68 4.46
C GLN A 137 -18.71 4.49 5.67
N GLY A 138 -19.29 3.80 6.66
CA GLY A 138 -19.68 4.40 7.92
C GLY A 138 -18.50 4.96 8.73
N LEU A 139 -17.32 4.33 8.66
CA LEU A 139 -16.11 4.79 9.35
C LEU A 139 -15.57 6.08 8.73
N GLU A 140 -15.57 6.18 7.41
CA GLU A 140 -15.13 7.37 6.67
C GLU A 140 -16.02 8.59 7.00
N THR A 141 -17.34 8.40 6.95
CA THR A 141 -18.32 9.45 7.28
C THR A 141 -18.15 9.94 8.72
N ARG A 142 -17.90 9.04 9.67
CA ARG A 142 -17.70 9.37 11.10
C ARG A 142 -16.38 10.11 11.33
N THR A 143 -15.31 9.70 10.64
CA THR A 143 -14.01 10.37 10.71
C THR A 143 -14.11 11.80 10.16
N SER A 144 -14.84 12.00 9.06
CA SER A 144 -15.14 13.33 8.51
C SER A 144 -15.92 14.21 9.52
N ASN A 145 -16.93 13.64 10.18
CA ASN A 145 -17.72 14.36 11.19
C ASN A 145 -16.90 14.77 12.43
N ILE A 146 -15.93 13.96 12.84
CA ILE A 146 -14.98 14.29 13.92
C ILE A 146 -14.12 15.48 13.50
N TYR A 147 -13.57 15.43 12.29
CA TYR A 147 -12.74 16.51 11.75
C TYR A 147 -13.53 17.84 11.67
N GLU A 148 -14.76 17.81 11.18
CA GLU A 148 -15.62 19.00 11.15
C GLU A 148 -15.98 19.52 12.55
N SER A 149 -16.19 18.62 13.53
CA SER A 149 -16.47 19.01 14.92
C SER A 149 -15.25 19.68 15.57
N LEU A 150 -14.04 19.17 15.33
CA LEU A 150 -12.78 19.78 15.77
C LEU A 150 -12.56 21.14 15.09
N ARG A 151 -12.75 21.21 13.77
CA ARG A 151 -12.61 22.45 12.98
C ARG A 151 -13.57 23.54 13.44
N SER A 152 -14.78 23.16 13.87
CA SER A 152 -15.79 24.08 14.39
C SER A 152 -15.67 24.38 15.89
N GLY A 153 -14.57 23.97 16.55
CA GLY A 153 -14.30 24.25 17.97
C GLY A 153 -15.18 23.48 18.95
N ARG A 154 -15.92 22.46 18.48
CA ARG A 154 -16.81 21.62 19.29
C ARG A 154 -16.07 20.37 19.76
N THR A 155 -15.08 20.57 20.62
CA THR A 155 -14.19 19.51 21.12
C THR A 155 -14.92 18.42 21.88
N ASP A 156 -15.94 18.75 22.66
CA ASP A 156 -16.72 17.76 23.43
C ASP A 156 -17.48 16.82 22.50
N LYS A 157 -18.09 17.38 21.44
CA LYS A 157 -18.78 16.61 20.41
C LYS A 157 -17.82 15.72 19.61
N ALA A 158 -16.62 16.23 19.31
CA ALA A 158 -15.59 15.45 18.64
C ALA A 158 -15.11 14.28 19.52
N LEU A 159 -14.97 14.49 20.83
CA LEU A 159 -14.56 13.45 21.77
C LEU A 159 -15.61 12.33 21.85
N ASP A 160 -16.90 12.68 21.96
CA ASP A 160 -18.00 11.70 21.95
C ASP A 160 -18.02 10.88 20.66
N GLN A 161 -17.78 11.53 19.52
CA GLN A 161 -17.72 10.86 18.22
C GLN A 161 -16.49 9.93 18.09
N VAL A 162 -15.35 10.29 18.70
CA VAL A 162 -14.15 9.43 18.75
C VAL A 162 -14.41 8.19 19.61
N VAL A 163 -15.06 8.34 20.77
CA VAL A 163 -15.42 7.21 21.64
C VAL A 163 -16.36 6.23 20.93
N ASP A 164 -17.37 6.75 20.23
CA ASP A 164 -18.29 5.95 19.41
C ASP A 164 -17.57 5.22 18.26
N LEU A 165 -16.60 5.89 17.62
CA LEU A 165 -15.77 5.27 16.58
C LEU A 165 -14.94 4.11 17.14
N PHE A 166 -14.30 4.28 18.29
CA PHE A 166 -13.52 3.22 18.95
C PHE A 166 -14.38 2.01 19.32
N LYS A 167 -15.59 2.23 19.85
CA LYS A 167 -16.52 1.15 20.17
C LYS A 167 -16.85 0.32 18.93
N ARG A 168 -17.11 0.98 17.79
CA ARG A 168 -17.44 0.30 16.53
C ARG A 168 -16.26 -0.46 15.94
N ILE A 169 -15.04 0.07 16.05
CA ILE A 169 -13.82 -0.64 15.65
C ILE A 169 -13.64 -1.91 16.48
N ASN A 170 -13.89 -1.86 17.79
CA ASN A 170 -13.82 -3.05 18.64
C ASN A 170 -14.89 -4.09 18.28
N GLU A 171 -16.13 -3.68 17.99
CA GLU A 171 -17.19 -4.58 17.51
C GLU A 171 -16.78 -5.29 16.22
N LEU A 172 -16.20 -4.56 15.26
CA LEU A 172 -15.69 -5.14 14.01
C LEU A 172 -14.51 -6.08 14.24
N GLN A 173 -13.61 -5.75 15.17
CA GLN A 173 -12.48 -6.63 15.51
C GLN A 173 -12.95 -7.95 16.12
N GLU A 174 -13.96 -7.93 16.99
CA GLU A 174 -14.53 -9.16 17.55
C GLU A 174 -15.22 -10.01 16.47
N GLN A 175 -15.99 -9.40 15.57
CA GLN A 175 -16.57 -10.11 14.42
C GLN A 175 -15.50 -10.78 13.55
N VAL A 176 -14.36 -10.10 13.31
CA VAL A 176 -13.24 -10.67 12.56
C VAL A 176 -12.54 -11.81 13.31
N LYS A 177 -12.48 -11.76 14.65
CA LYS A 177 -11.91 -12.86 15.46
C LYS A 177 -12.77 -14.11 15.42
N GLU A 178 -14.10 -13.97 15.46
CA GLU A 178 -15.02 -15.11 15.36
C GLU A 178 -14.90 -15.83 14.02
N LEU A 179 -14.62 -15.11 12.93
CA LEU A 179 -14.39 -15.68 11.60
C LEU A 179 -13.07 -16.45 11.43
N ARG A 180 -12.14 -16.35 12.40
CA ARG A 180 -10.84 -17.06 12.37
C ARG A 180 -10.87 -18.42 13.07
N LYS A 181 -11.97 -18.79 13.73
CA LYS A 181 -12.19 -20.13 14.29
C LYS A 181 -12.78 -21.05 13.24
#